data_AF-A0A6J0C209-F1
#
_entry.id   AF-A0A6J0C209-F1
#
_cell.length_a   1.000
_cell.length_b   1.000
_cell.length_c   1.000
_cell.angle_alpha   90.00
_cell.angle_beta   90.00
_cell.angle_gamma   90.00
#
_symmetry.space_group_name_H-M   'P 1'
#
loop_
_entity.id
_entity.type
_entity.pdbx_description
1 polymer ?
#
loop_
_entity_poly.entity_id
_entity_poly.type
_entity_poly.pdbx_seq_one_letter_code
_entity_poly.pdbx_strand_id
1 'polypeptide(L)'
;MLRLSGCRLASTASSATSNTKAGKLLDAIIRVDHAGELGADRIYAGQMAVLGKTSVGPTIQHMWDQEKGHREKFEELIRKHRVRPTVLVPLWNVAGFVLGAGTAMMGPKAAMACTVAVETVIVEHYNEQLRSLMENSDENVDKELLDTIRKFRDEEQEHHDTGIDHGAEQAPFYKALTNVIKAGCKTAITISKVI
;
A
#
# COMPACT_ATOMS: atom_id res chain seq x y z
N MET A 1 18.78 45.09 23.85
CA MET A 1 19.54 43.94 23.31
C MET A 1 19.62 42.88 24.40
N LEU A 2 18.94 41.74 24.27
CA LEU A 2 19.34 40.44 24.83
C LEU A 2 18.37 39.38 24.31
N ARG A 3 18.83 38.63 23.29
CA ARG A 3 18.13 37.46 22.74
C ARG A 3 18.37 36.28 23.67
N LEU A 4 17.31 35.71 24.23
CA LEU A 4 17.34 34.39 24.85
C LEU A 4 17.31 33.34 23.73
N SER A 5 18.49 32.80 23.38
CA SER A 5 18.62 31.62 22.54
C SER A 5 18.21 30.37 23.34
N GLY A 6 17.00 29.88 23.10
CA GLY A 6 16.56 28.57 23.58
C GLY A 6 17.27 27.47 22.81
N CYS A 7 18.20 26.79 23.47
CA CYS A 7 18.85 25.58 22.95
C CYS A 7 17.82 24.45 22.93
N ARG A 8 17.30 24.09 21.75
CA ARG A 8 16.50 22.87 21.58
C ARG A 8 17.42 21.66 21.70
N LEU A 9 17.29 20.92 22.80
CA LEU A 9 17.85 19.57 22.93
C LEU A 9 17.18 18.68 21.87
N ALA A 10 17.90 18.36 20.80
CA ALA A 10 17.49 17.37 19.83
C ALA A 10 17.51 15.99 20.52
N SER A 11 16.35 15.32 20.56
CA SER A 11 16.24 13.95 21.06
C SER A 11 17.09 13.00 20.20
N THR A 12 18.18 12.50 20.79
CA THR A 12 19.17 11.60 20.17
C THR A 12 18.69 10.16 20.05
N ALA A 13 17.59 9.79 20.72
CA ALA A 13 17.10 8.42 20.79
C ALA A 13 16.52 7.90 19.45
N SER A 14 15.83 8.76 18.69
CA SER A 14 15.16 8.38 17.44
C SER A 14 16.13 8.14 16.27
N SER A 15 17.31 8.80 16.29
CA SER A 15 18.38 8.57 15.31
C SER A 15 19.16 7.28 15.56
N ALA A 16 19.19 6.79 16.81
CA ALA A 16 19.90 5.57 17.16
C ALA A 16 19.14 4.31 16.72
N THR A 17 17.81 4.34 16.74
CA THR A 17 16.94 3.21 16.38
C THR A 17 17.00 2.90 14.88
N SER A 18 17.01 3.91 14.00
CA SER A 18 17.00 3.71 12.53
C SER A 18 18.27 3.07 11.97
N ASN A 19 19.38 3.10 12.72
CA ASN A 19 20.66 2.55 12.24
C ASN A 19 20.81 1.05 12.51
N THR A 20 19.94 0.47 13.35
CA THR A 20 19.89 -0.97 13.63
C THR A 20 19.27 -1.75 12.45
N LYS A 21 19.52 -3.06 12.37
CA LYS A 21 18.87 -3.91 11.34
C LYS A 21 17.34 -3.85 11.45
N ALA A 22 16.80 -3.94 12.67
CA ALA A 22 15.37 -3.85 12.94
C ALA A 22 14.79 -2.48 12.56
N GLY A 23 15.49 -1.39 12.87
CA GLY A 23 15.08 -0.03 12.48
C GLY A 23 15.08 0.17 10.97
N LYS A 24 16.09 -0.34 10.25
CA LYS A 24 16.11 -0.30 8.78
C LYS A 24 14.99 -1.11 8.15
N LEU A 25 14.65 -2.27 8.73
CA LEU A 25 13.52 -3.09 8.29
C LEU A 25 12.20 -2.34 8.49
N LEU A 26 11.97 -1.78 9.68
CA LEU A 26 10.78 -0.98 9.99
C LEU A 26 10.62 0.21 9.04
N ASP A 27 11.71 0.95 8.81
CA ASP A 27 11.74 2.08 7.88
C ASP A 27 11.40 1.65 6.45
N ALA A 28 11.88 0.49 6.00
CA ALA A 28 11.60 -0.04 4.68
C ALA A 28 10.13 -0.45 4.53
N ILE A 29 9.58 -1.17 5.52
CA ILE A 29 8.19 -1.63 5.55
C ILE A 29 7.24 -0.43 5.47
N ILE A 30 7.33 0.50 6.43
CA ILE A 30 6.44 1.68 6.50
C ILE A 30 6.49 2.51 5.21
N ARG A 31 7.69 2.67 4.61
CA ARG A 31 7.85 3.44 3.37
C ARG A 31 7.19 2.78 2.17
N VAL A 32 7.36 1.47 2.04
CA VAL A 32 6.85 0.70 0.90
C VAL A 32 5.34 0.58 1.00
N ASP A 33 4.82 0.28 2.18
CA ASP A 33 3.37 0.13 2.37
C ASP A 33 2.67 1.48 2.18
N HIS A 34 3.20 2.57 2.74
CA HIS A 34 2.66 3.90 2.44
C HIS A 34 2.59 4.20 0.93
N ALA A 35 3.60 3.76 0.16
CA ALA A 35 3.59 3.92 -1.30
C ALA A 35 2.58 2.99 -1.98
N GLY A 36 2.43 1.76 -1.47
CA GLY A 36 1.45 0.77 -1.91
C GLY A 36 0.02 1.26 -1.69
N GLU A 37 -0.32 1.66 -0.47
CA GLU A 37 -1.64 2.18 -0.08
C GLU A 37 -2.02 3.44 -0.87
N LEU A 38 -1.06 4.33 -1.13
CA LEU A 38 -1.29 5.46 -2.03
C LEU A 38 -1.60 4.99 -3.46
N GLY A 39 -0.89 3.97 -3.94
CA GLY A 39 -1.15 3.36 -5.24
C GLY A 39 -2.55 2.76 -5.32
N ALA A 40 -2.95 1.98 -4.32
CA ALA A 40 -4.26 1.35 -4.21
C ALA A 40 -5.39 2.39 -4.15
N ASP A 41 -5.29 3.40 -3.26
CA ASP A 41 -6.20 4.55 -3.19
C ASP A 41 -6.39 5.20 -4.58
N ARG A 42 -5.30 5.36 -5.33
CA ARG A 42 -5.37 5.93 -6.67
C ARG A 42 -5.95 5.01 -7.73
N ILE A 43 -5.72 3.70 -7.65
CA ILE A 43 -6.38 2.72 -8.52
C ILE A 43 -7.88 2.79 -8.32
N TYR A 44 -8.36 2.75 -7.07
CA TYR A 44 -9.78 2.85 -6.79
C TYR A 44 -10.36 4.21 -7.19
N ALA A 45 -9.65 5.32 -6.98
CA ALA A 45 -10.07 6.62 -7.49
C ALA A 45 -10.25 6.63 -9.02
N GLY A 46 -9.34 5.98 -9.76
CA GLY A 46 -9.43 5.81 -11.20
C GLY A 46 -10.62 4.93 -11.62
N GLN A 47 -10.84 3.82 -10.91
CA GLN A 47 -11.99 2.95 -11.15
C GLN A 47 -13.31 3.69 -10.91
N MET A 48 -13.42 4.43 -9.81
CA MET A 48 -14.62 5.20 -9.45
C MET A 48 -14.90 6.34 -10.43
N ALA A 49 -13.86 6.96 -11.00
CA ALA A 49 -14.03 7.98 -12.03
C ALA A 49 -14.77 7.46 -13.28
N VAL A 50 -14.68 6.16 -13.56
CA VAL A 50 -15.30 5.52 -14.74
C VAL A 50 -16.57 4.74 -14.36
N LEU A 51 -16.50 3.92 -13.32
CA LEU A 51 -17.55 2.95 -12.95
C LEU A 51 -18.42 3.39 -11.78
N GLY A 52 -18.15 4.53 -11.15
CA GLY A 52 -18.82 4.94 -9.90
C GLY A 52 -20.35 5.08 -9.99
N LYS A 53 -20.90 5.32 -11.18
CA LYS A 53 -22.36 5.41 -11.41
C LYS A 53 -22.99 4.11 -11.94
N THR A 54 -22.23 3.02 -11.99
CA THR A 54 -22.70 1.71 -12.45
C THR A 54 -23.13 0.84 -11.28
N SER A 55 -23.66 -0.35 -11.57
CA SER A 55 -24.08 -1.31 -10.54
C SER A 55 -22.94 -1.82 -9.65
N VAL A 56 -21.68 -1.77 -10.12
CA VAL A 56 -20.50 -2.17 -9.32
C VAL A 56 -19.90 -1.01 -8.52
N GLY A 57 -20.36 0.23 -8.76
CA GLY A 57 -19.87 1.43 -8.07
C GLY A 57 -19.90 1.33 -6.54
N PRO A 58 -21.01 0.87 -5.92
CA PRO A 58 -21.06 0.68 -4.47
C PRO A 58 -20.00 -0.30 -3.91
N THR A 59 -19.75 -1.41 -4.61
CA THR A 59 -18.71 -2.38 -4.21
C THR A 59 -17.31 -1.76 -4.28
N ILE A 60 -17.01 -1.04 -5.37
CA ILE A 60 -15.72 -0.36 -5.55
C ILE A 60 -15.55 0.72 -4.48
N GLN A 61 -16.60 1.48 -4.18
CA GLN A 61 -16.59 2.51 -3.14
C GLN A 61 -16.30 1.92 -1.75
N HIS A 62 -16.89 0.76 -1.43
CA HIS A 62 -16.65 0.10 -0.15
C HIS A 62 -15.19 -0.28 0.05
N MET A 63 -14.58 -0.97 -0.92
CA MET A 63 -13.15 -1.30 -0.88
C MET A 63 -12.29 -0.03 -0.82
N TRP A 64 -12.63 0.98 -1.62
CA TRP A 64 -11.89 2.25 -1.64
C TRP A 64 -11.91 2.98 -0.28
N ASP A 65 -13.01 2.91 0.46
CA ASP A 65 -13.09 3.54 1.77
C ASP A 65 -12.22 2.81 2.82
N GLN A 66 -12.03 1.50 2.68
CA GLN A 66 -11.03 0.76 3.48
C GLN A 66 -9.60 1.20 3.10
N GLU A 67 -9.29 1.29 1.81
CA GLU A 67 -7.97 1.72 1.32
C GLU A 67 -7.57 3.14 1.78
N LYS A 68 -8.53 4.07 1.84
CA LYS A 68 -8.29 5.39 2.43
C LYS A 68 -7.86 5.27 3.89
N GLY A 69 -8.51 4.39 4.65
CA GLY A 69 -8.14 4.09 6.02
C GLY A 69 -6.75 3.46 6.13
N HIS A 70 -6.39 2.55 5.21
CA HIS A 70 -5.06 1.94 5.16
C HIS A 70 -3.97 2.99 4.93
N ARG A 71 -4.18 3.83 3.91
CA ARG A 71 -3.29 4.94 3.59
C ARG A 71 -3.14 5.92 4.76
N GLU A 72 -4.25 6.34 5.37
CA GLU A 72 -4.23 7.24 6.53
C GLU A 72 -3.41 6.64 7.69
N LYS A 73 -3.53 5.34 7.91
CA LYS A 73 -2.74 4.65 8.94
C LYS A 73 -1.25 4.65 8.64
N PHE A 74 -0.84 4.39 7.40
CA PHE A 74 0.57 4.44 7.04
C PHE A 74 1.13 5.87 7.00
N GLU A 75 0.32 6.87 6.68
CA GLU A 75 0.70 8.28 6.85
C GLU A 75 0.94 8.62 8.33
N GLU A 76 0.14 8.07 9.25
CA GLU A 76 0.37 8.17 10.70
C GLU A 76 1.70 7.51 11.11
N LEU A 77 1.94 6.28 10.65
CA LEU A 77 3.17 5.54 10.94
C LEU A 77 4.41 6.24 10.39
N ILE A 78 4.34 6.84 9.20
CA ILE A 78 5.40 7.68 8.64
C ILE A 78 5.74 8.83 9.60
N ARG A 79 4.73 9.55 10.11
CA ARG A 79 4.96 10.66 11.05
C ARG A 79 5.51 10.17 12.39
N LYS A 80 4.93 9.09 12.93
CA LYS A 80 5.30 8.51 14.22
C LYS A 80 6.75 8.02 14.24
N HIS A 81 7.15 7.27 13.21
CA HIS A 81 8.48 6.68 13.10
C HIS A 81 9.49 7.57 12.38
N ARG A 82 9.06 8.73 11.89
CA ARG A 82 9.88 9.69 11.11
C ARG A 82 10.49 9.06 9.86
N VAL A 83 9.76 8.12 9.26
CA VAL A 83 10.15 7.45 8.02
C VAL A 83 10.01 8.44 6.87
N ARG A 84 11.00 8.50 5.99
CA ARG A 84 10.91 9.30 4.77
C ARG A 84 10.04 8.56 3.73
N PRO A 85 8.97 9.13 3.18
CA PRO A 85 8.29 8.54 2.04
C PRO A 85 9.25 8.33 0.87
N THR A 86 8.94 7.40 -0.02
CA THR A 86 9.68 7.25 -1.29
C THR A 86 9.55 8.51 -2.13
N VAL A 87 10.62 8.88 -2.84
CA VAL A 87 10.58 10.00 -3.80
C VAL A 87 9.66 9.73 -5.00
N LEU A 88 9.27 8.46 -5.21
CA LEU A 88 8.38 8.03 -6.30
C LEU A 88 6.90 8.25 -6.03
N VAL A 89 6.50 8.77 -4.86
CA VAL A 89 5.11 9.08 -4.52
C VAL A 89 4.35 9.80 -5.65
N PRO A 90 4.89 10.86 -6.30
CA PRO A 90 4.18 11.53 -7.40
C PRO A 90 3.97 10.64 -8.63
N LEU A 91 4.89 9.72 -8.90
CA LEU A 91 4.79 8.77 -10.02
C LEU A 91 3.69 7.74 -9.72
N TRP A 92 3.71 7.14 -8.53
CA TRP A 92 2.70 6.15 -8.10
C TRP A 92 1.30 6.74 -8.05
N ASN A 93 1.20 8.00 -7.65
CA ASN A 93 -0.04 8.75 -7.66
C ASN A 93 -0.72 8.79 -9.04
N VAL A 94 0.07 9.04 -10.09
CA VAL A 94 -0.44 9.10 -11.48
C VAL A 94 -0.62 7.69 -12.04
N ALA A 95 0.36 6.81 -11.84
CA ALA A 95 0.33 5.45 -12.37
C ALA A 95 -0.86 4.64 -11.84
N GLY A 96 -1.14 4.71 -10.53
CA GLY A 96 -2.29 4.06 -9.91
C GLY A 96 -3.60 4.53 -10.53
N PHE A 97 -3.81 5.84 -10.64
CA PHE A 97 -5.02 6.41 -11.25
C PHE A 97 -5.20 5.96 -12.70
N VAL A 98 -4.14 6.02 -13.50
CA VAL A 98 -4.19 5.62 -14.92
C VAL A 98 -4.50 4.12 -15.04
N LEU A 99 -3.89 3.27 -14.19
CA LEU A 99 -4.16 1.84 -14.19
C LEU A 99 -5.63 1.54 -13.82
N GLY A 100 -6.13 2.16 -12.76
CA GLY A 100 -7.51 1.99 -12.32
C GLY A 100 -8.53 2.48 -13.35
N ALA A 101 -8.34 3.69 -13.87
CA ALA A 101 -9.23 4.24 -14.91
C ALA A 101 -9.13 3.44 -16.22
N GLY A 102 -7.93 3.03 -16.62
CA GLY A 102 -7.70 2.24 -17.82
C GLY A 102 -8.41 0.90 -17.80
N THR A 103 -8.26 0.15 -16.71
CA THR A 103 -8.92 -1.16 -16.53
C THR A 103 -10.44 -1.00 -16.37
N ALA A 104 -10.90 0.05 -15.71
CA ALA A 104 -12.32 0.36 -15.61
C ALA A 104 -12.98 0.74 -16.95
N MET A 105 -12.26 1.44 -17.84
CA MET A 105 -12.74 1.71 -19.21
C MET A 105 -12.89 0.43 -20.05
N MET A 106 -12.13 -0.62 -19.74
CA MET A 106 -12.28 -1.94 -20.37
C MET A 106 -13.49 -2.72 -19.82
N GLY A 107 -14.10 -2.25 -18.72
CA GLY A 107 -15.34 -2.75 -18.15
C GLY A 107 -15.20 -3.27 -16.72
N PRO A 108 -16.32 -3.54 -16.04
CA PRO A 108 -16.34 -3.94 -14.62
C PRO A 108 -15.46 -5.15 -14.29
N LYS A 109 -15.49 -6.19 -15.13
CA LYS A 109 -14.68 -7.40 -14.92
C LYS A 109 -13.18 -7.13 -15.04
N ALA A 110 -12.77 -6.23 -15.93
CA ALA A 110 -11.36 -5.85 -16.06
C ALA A 110 -10.89 -4.99 -14.88
N ALA A 111 -11.75 -4.11 -14.33
CA ALA A 111 -11.47 -3.43 -13.07
C ALA A 111 -11.29 -4.43 -11.92
N MET A 112 -12.18 -5.42 -11.79
CA MET A 112 -12.05 -6.46 -10.76
C MET A 112 -10.80 -7.33 -10.97
N ALA A 113 -10.42 -7.62 -12.23
CA ALA A 113 -9.17 -8.29 -12.55
C ALA A 113 -7.94 -7.48 -12.12
N CYS A 114 -8.00 -6.15 -12.23
CA CYS A 114 -6.97 -5.27 -11.70
C CYS A 114 -6.86 -5.40 -10.18
N THR A 115 -7.97 -5.28 -9.45
CA THR A 115 -8.03 -5.45 -7.99
C THR A 115 -7.46 -6.79 -7.57
N VAL A 116 -7.94 -7.91 -8.13
CA VAL A 116 -7.42 -9.24 -7.85
C VAL A 116 -5.92 -9.37 -8.10
N ALA A 117 -5.42 -8.78 -9.18
CA ALA A 117 -4.01 -8.83 -9.53
C ALA A 117 -3.14 -8.06 -8.52
N VAL A 118 -3.58 -6.88 -8.12
CA VAL A 118 -2.91 -6.02 -7.12
C VAL A 118 -2.94 -6.70 -5.75
N GLU A 119 -4.12 -7.12 -5.29
CA GLU A 119 -4.30 -7.72 -3.96
C GLU A 119 -3.58 -9.04 -3.80
N THR A 120 -3.44 -9.83 -4.87
CA THR A 120 -2.57 -11.02 -4.77
C THR A 120 -1.14 -10.62 -4.37
N VAL A 121 -0.61 -9.53 -4.95
CA VAL A 121 0.77 -9.09 -4.70
C VAL A 121 0.87 -8.42 -3.33
N ILE A 122 -0.12 -7.62 -2.94
CA ILE A 122 -0.13 -6.95 -1.62
C ILE A 122 -0.24 -7.99 -0.50
N VAL A 123 -1.14 -8.98 -0.60
CA VAL A 123 -1.24 -10.07 0.38
C VAL A 123 0.07 -10.88 0.47
N GLU A 124 0.68 -11.22 -0.68
CA GLU A 124 2.00 -11.88 -0.70
C GLU A 124 3.05 -11.01 0.00
N HIS A 125 3.06 -9.70 -0.28
CA HIS A 125 3.99 -8.76 0.32
C HIS A 125 3.83 -8.65 1.83
N TYR A 126 2.60 -8.50 2.33
CA TYR A 126 2.35 -8.44 3.76
C TYR A 126 2.73 -9.73 4.48
N ASN A 127 2.48 -10.90 3.88
CA ASN A 127 2.93 -12.17 4.45
C ASN A 127 4.47 -12.26 4.55
N GLU A 128 5.20 -11.75 3.55
CA GLU A 128 6.67 -11.65 3.61
C GLU A 128 7.14 -10.70 4.72
N GLN A 129 6.48 -9.56 4.90
CA GLN A 129 6.81 -8.60 5.95
C GLN A 129 6.54 -9.16 7.35
N LEU A 130 5.40 -9.82 7.57
CA LEU A 130 5.09 -10.48 8.84
C LEU A 130 6.16 -11.51 9.19
N ARG A 131 6.57 -12.34 8.21
CA ARG A 131 7.67 -13.30 8.40
C ARG A 131 8.97 -12.58 8.77
N SER A 132 9.32 -11.53 8.02
CA SER A 132 10.55 -10.75 8.25
C SER A 132 10.57 -10.09 9.63
N LEU A 133 9.45 -9.53 10.07
CA LEU A 133 9.30 -8.93 11.41
C LEU A 133 9.45 -9.98 12.51
N MET A 134 8.89 -11.18 12.33
CA MET A 134 9.01 -12.29 13.28
C MET A 134 10.42 -12.88 13.34
N GLU A 135 11.11 -13.01 12.21
CA GLU A 135 12.47 -13.57 12.15
C GLU A 135 13.54 -12.63 12.72
N ASN A 136 13.30 -11.31 12.67
CA ASN A 136 14.25 -10.28 13.14
C ASN A 136 13.85 -9.70 14.52
N SER A 137 13.12 -10.49 15.32
CA SER A 137 12.61 -10.13 16.65
C SER A 137 13.68 -10.18 17.75
N ASP A 138 14.71 -9.34 17.70
CA ASP A 138 15.70 -9.25 18.78
C ASP A 138 15.14 -8.46 20.00
N GLU A 139 14.00 -8.90 20.55
CA GLU A 139 13.24 -8.37 21.71
C GLU A 139 12.32 -7.15 21.50
N ASN A 140 12.40 -6.39 20.40
CA ASN A 140 11.59 -5.17 20.21
C ASN A 140 10.84 -5.11 18.87
N VAL A 141 9.99 -6.10 18.60
CA VAL A 141 9.05 -6.02 17.47
C VAL A 141 8.03 -4.92 17.73
N ASP A 142 7.84 -4.03 16.76
CA ASP A 142 6.75 -3.05 16.80
C ASP A 142 5.42 -3.79 16.65
N LYS A 143 4.76 -4.04 17.79
CA LYS A 143 3.48 -4.76 17.85
C LYS A 143 2.37 -4.03 17.08
N GLU A 144 2.39 -2.71 17.09
CA GLU A 144 1.38 -1.92 16.37
C GLU A 144 1.53 -2.10 14.86
N LEU A 145 2.76 -2.05 14.35
CA LEU A 145 3.03 -2.31 12.94
C LEU A 145 2.63 -3.74 12.55
N LEU A 146 2.99 -4.72 13.39
CA LEU A 146 2.68 -6.12 13.14
C LEU A 146 1.16 -6.39 13.11
N ASP A 147 0.41 -5.82 14.05
CA ASP A 147 -1.05 -5.97 14.08
C ASP A 147 -1.72 -5.19 12.94
N THR A 148 -1.18 -4.03 12.56
CA THR A 148 -1.65 -3.25 11.40
C THR A 148 -1.49 -4.05 10.11
N ILE A 149 -0.29 -4.59 9.84
CA ILE A 149 -0.02 -5.40 8.66
C ILE A 149 -0.91 -6.65 8.64
N ARG A 150 -1.10 -7.32 9.79
CA ARG A 150 -1.97 -8.49 9.87
C ARG A 150 -3.41 -8.13 9.48
N LYS A 151 -3.94 -7.04 10.04
CA LYS A 151 -5.29 -6.56 9.76
C LYS A 151 -5.46 -6.25 8.27
N PHE A 152 -4.56 -5.45 7.70
CA PHE A 152 -4.67 -5.04 6.31
C PHE A 152 -4.51 -6.22 5.37
N ARG A 153 -3.57 -7.14 5.64
CA ARG A 153 -3.44 -8.40 4.88
C ARG A 153 -4.73 -9.22 4.84
N ASP A 154 -5.49 -9.25 5.93
CA ASP A 154 -6.79 -9.95 5.97
C ASP A 154 -7.85 -9.17 5.18
N GLU A 155 -7.86 -7.83 5.23
CA GLU A 155 -8.75 -6.96 4.44
C GLU A 155 -8.43 -7.01 2.93
N GLU A 156 -7.16 -7.03 2.52
CA GLU A 156 -6.75 -7.19 1.12
C GLU A 156 -7.16 -8.55 0.55
N GLN A 157 -7.16 -9.60 1.39
CA GLN A 157 -7.66 -10.90 0.97
C GLN A 157 -9.18 -10.85 0.73
N GLU A 158 -9.94 -10.10 1.54
CA GLU A 158 -11.36 -9.87 1.31
C GLU A 158 -11.61 -9.09 0.01
N HIS A 159 -10.78 -8.10 -0.31
CA HIS A 159 -10.85 -7.34 -1.57
C HIS A 159 -10.55 -8.23 -2.79
N HIS A 160 -9.52 -9.05 -2.68
CA HIS A 160 -9.20 -10.08 -3.67
C HIS A 160 -10.42 -10.99 -3.93
N ASP A 161 -10.98 -11.56 -2.88
CA ASP A 161 -12.09 -12.52 -2.98
C ASP A 161 -13.35 -11.84 -3.54
N THR A 162 -13.62 -10.60 -3.12
CA THR A 162 -14.67 -9.75 -3.70
C THR A 162 -14.49 -9.57 -5.20
N GLY A 163 -13.26 -9.32 -5.66
CA GLY A 163 -12.96 -9.18 -7.09
C GLY A 163 -13.21 -10.48 -7.87
N ILE A 164 -12.87 -11.63 -7.29
CA ILE A 164 -13.18 -12.95 -7.86
C ILE A 164 -14.70 -13.14 -8.00
N ASP A 165 -15.45 -12.87 -6.93
CA ASP A 165 -16.91 -12.99 -6.90
C ASP A 165 -17.61 -12.06 -7.90
N HIS A 166 -17.01 -10.90 -8.18
CA HIS A 166 -17.47 -9.95 -9.20
C HIS A 166 -16.96 -10.25 -10.61
N GLY A 167 -16.41 -11.45 -10.83
CA GLY A 167 -16.11 -12.00 -12.15
C GLY A 167 -14.80 -11.52 -12.75
N ALA A 168 -13.79 -11.19 -11.94
CA ALA A 168 -12.43 -10.87 -12.40
C ALA A 168 -11.90 -11.87 -13.43
N GLU A 169 -12.05 -13.17 -13.18
CA GLU A 169 -11.54 -14.23 -14.06
C GLU A 169 -12.23 -14.29 -15.43
N GLN A 170 -13.37 -13.62 -15.56
CA GLN A 170 -14.16 -13.53 -16.78
C GLN A 170 -13.76 -12.32 -17.63
N ALA A 171 -12.76 -11.53 -17.21
CA ALA A 171 -12.23 -10.42 -17.98
C ALA A 171 -11.56 -10.90 -19.28
N PRO A 172 -11.70 -10.17 -20.40
CA PRO A 172 -10.93 -10.45 -21.61
C PRO A 172 -9.43 -10.47 -21.32
N PHE A 173 -8.74 -11.51 -21.77
CA PHE A 173 -7.30 -11.68 -21.58
C PHE A 173 -6.85 -11.66 -20.10
N TYR A 174 -7.72 -12.07 -19.16
CA TYR A 174 -7.50 -12.06 -17.71
C TYR A 174 -6.06 -12.44 -17.30
N LYS A 175 -5.57 -13.62 -17.72
CA LYS A 175 -4.22 -14.09 -17.36
C LYS A 175 -3.11 -13.12 -17.79
N ALA A 176 -3.20 -12.57 -18.99
CA ALA A 176 -2.20 -11.63 -19.49
C ALA A 176 -2.25 -10.31 -18.73
N LEU A 177 -3.45 -9.75 -18.54
CA LEU A 177 -3.67 -8.51 -17.78
C LEU A 177 -3.14 -8.66 -16.34
N THR A 178 -3.56 -9.73 -15.66
CA THR A 178 -3.15 -10.04 -14.29
C THR A 178 -1.63 -10.17 -14.18
N ASN A 179 -0.98 -10.91 -15.08
CA ASN A 179 0.47 -11.08 -15.02
C ASN A 179 1.25 -9.77 -15.23
N VAL A 180 0.78 -8.91 -16.16
CA VAL A 180 1.39 -7.59 -16.39
C VAL A 180 1.26 -6.70 -15.15
N ILE A 181 0.06 -6.64 -14.56
CA ILE A 181 -0.20 -5.85 -13.35
C ILE A 181 0.65 -6.38 -12.18
N LYS A 182 0.67 -7.69 -11.96
CA LYS A 182 1.50 -8.32 -10.92
C LYS A 182 2.98 -7.97 -11.08
N ALA A 183 3.50 -8.04 -12.31
CA ALA A 183 4.88 -7.66 -12.59
C ALA A 183 5.15 -6.17 -12.29
N GLY A 184 4.20 -5.29 -12.65
CA GLY A 184 4.24 -3.86 -12.33
C GLY A 184 4.29 -3.61 -10.82
N CYS A 185 3.38 -4.22 -10.04
CA CYS A 185 3.33 -4.08 -8.59
C CYS A 185 4.60 -4.59 -7.91
N LYS A 186 5.09 -5.79 -8.28
CA LYS A 186 6.35 -6.34 -7.73
C LYS A 186 7.55 -5.43 -8.03
N THR A 187 7.57 -4.82 -9.21
CA THR A 187 8.60 -3.83 -9.58
C THR A 187 8.49 -2.57 -8.72
N ALA A 188 7.28 -2.01 -8.56
CA ALA A 188 7.05 -0.82 -7.75
C ALA A 188 7.45 -1.03 -6.28
N ILE A 189 7.11 -2.17 -5.69
CA ILE A 189 7.54 -2.58 -4.34
C ILE A 189 9.06 -2.61 -4.26
N THR A 190 9.72 -3.28 -5.21
CA THR A 190 11.19 -3.42 -5.21
C THR A 190 11.90 -2.08 -5.28
N ILE A 191 11.42 -1.15 -6.12
CA ILE A 191 12.04 0.16 -6.26
C ILE A 191 11.76 1.02 -5.02
N SER A 192 10.53 1.00 -4.49
CA SER A 192 10.13 1.81 -3.33
C SER A 192 10.83 1.38 -2.02
N LYS A 193 11.38 0.16 -1.95
CA LYS A 193 12.22 -0.30 -0.83
C LYS A 193 13.51 0.51 -0.69
N VAL A 194 14.03 1.04 -1.79
CA VAL A 194 15.40 1.57 -1.86
C VAL A 194 15.46 3.11 -1.90
N ILE A 195 14.45 3.77 -2.49
CA ILE A 195 14.47 5.21 -2.80
C ILE A 195 13.28 5.98 -2.26
#